data_AF-A0A957SXM4-F1
#
_entry.id   AF-A0A957SXM4-F1
#
_cell.length_a   1.000
_cell.length_b   1.000
_cell.length_c   1.000
_cell.angle_alpha   90.00
_cell.angle_beta   90.00
_cell.angle_gamma   90.00
#
_symmetry.space_group_name_H-M   'P 1'
#
loop_
_entity.id
_entity.type
_entity.pdbx_description
1 polymer ?
#
loop_
_entity_poly.entity_id
_entity_poly.type
_entity_poly.pdbx_seq_one_letter_code
_entity_poly.pdbx_strand_id
1 'polypeptide(L)'
;TSLAMVCEAQAERHGASFVAGHCYERGVTSPFMPWQEIVAALTLRNQLDRNSLPEPLGHAPPPQSAYQLIQTVTAALHAAAAEQPLVLLLDDLHWADQDS
;
A
#
# COMPACT_ATOMS: atom_id res chain seq x y z
N THR A 1 14.03 3.71 -12.94
CA THR A 1 12.60 4.07 -12.81
C THR A 1 12.30 5.47 -13.38
N SER A 2 12.43 5.67 -14.70
CA SER A 2 12.00 6.95 -15.31
C SER A 2 10.48 7.13 -15.29
N LEU A 3 9.72 6.03 -15.38
CA LEU A 3 8.26 6.05 -15.36
C LEU A 3 7.71 6.41 -13.98
N ALA A 4 8.22 5.81 -12.90
CA ALA A 4 7.78 6.11 -11.54
C ALA A 4 7.95 7.60 -11.20
N MET A 5 9.10 8.20 -11.53
CA MET A 5 9.33 9.64 -11.31
C MET A 5 8.37 10.52 -12.12
N VAL A 6 8.05 10.13 -13.35
CA VAL A 6 7.07 10.87 -14.17
C VAL A 6 5.66 10.73 -13.59
N CYS A 7 5.28 9.53 -13.13
CA CYS A 7 4.00 9.29 -12.48
C CYS A 7 3.85 10.08 -11.17
N GLU A 8 4.89 10.12 -10.34
CA GLU A 8 4.94 10.93 -9.12
C GLU A 8 4.78 12.42 -9.44
N ALA A 9 5.60 12.97 -10.33
CA ALA A 9 5.51 14.37 -10.73
C ALA A 9 4.14 14.73 -11.33
N GLN A 10 3.53 13.81 -12.09
CA GLN A 10 2.19 14.02 -12.63
C GLN A 10 1.14 13.98 -11.52
N ALA A 11 1.22 13.04 -10.57
CA ALA A 11 0.31 12.94 -9.45
C ALA A 11 0.32 14.22 -8.60
N GLU A 12 1.52 14.71 -8.26
CA GLU A 12 1.69 15.96 -7.50
C GLU A 12 1.07 17.17 -8.23
N ARG A 13 1.25 17.27 -9.55
CA ARG A 13 0.65 18.35 -10.36
C ARG A 13 -0.88 18.37 -10.32
N HIS A 14 -1.50 17.22 -10.09
CA HIS A 14 -2.96 17.09 -9.94
C HIS A 14 -3.41 17.09 -8.47
N GLY A 15 -2.51 17.39 -7.53
CA GLY A 15 -2.80 17.42 -6.09
C GLY A 15 -3.00 16.04 -5.46
N ALA A 16 -2.62 14.97 -6.16
CA ALA A 16 -2.75 13.61 -5.68
C ALA A 16 -1.60 13.22 -4.74
N SER A 17 -1.91 12.45 -3.71
CA SER A 17 -0.94 11.75 -2.88
C SER A 17 -0.35 10.59 -3.69
N PHE A 18 0.97 10.56 -3.84
CA PHE A 18 1.68 9.45 -4.48
C PHE A 18 2.45 8.64 -3.44
N VAL A 19 2.21 7.33 -3.35
CA VAL A 19 2.96 6.41 -2.49
C VAL A 19 3.35 5.16 -3.28
N ALA A 20 4.51 4.61 -2.97
CA ALA A 20 5.06 3.44 -3.64
C ALA A 20 5.34 2.32 -2.62
N GLY A 21 5.07 1.08 -3.04
CA GLY A 21 5.48 -0.13 -2.37
C GLY A 21 6.36 -0.96 -3.30
N HIS A 22 7.44 -1.50 -2.77
CA HIS A 22 8.44 -2.21 -3.56
C HIS A 22 8.54 -3.66 -3.11
N CYS A 23 8.73 -4.56 -4.08
CA CYS A 23 9.11 -5.92 -3.83
C CYS A 23 10.63 -6.05 -3.99
N TYR A 24 11.31 -6.60 -2.98
CA TYR A 24 12.75 -6.84 -3.06
C TYR A 24 13.06 -8.33 -3.18
N GLU A 25 14.05 -8.65 -4.02
CA GLU A 25 14.64 -9.98 -4.24
C GLU A 25 15.17 -10.67 -2.96
N ARG A 26 15.48 -9.93 -1.88
CA ARG A 26 16.28 -10.45 -0.75
C ARG A 26 15.47 -11.02 0.43
N GLY A 27 15.45 -12.35 0.54
CA GLY A 27 15.19 -13.09 1.80
C GLY A 27 13.74 -13.58 2.01
N VAL A 28 13.43 -14.05 3.23
CA VAL A 28 12.04 -14.36 3.65
C VAL A 28 11.30 -13.04 3.84
N THR A 29 11.00 -12.40 2.72
CA THR A 29 10.30 -11.13 2.68
C THR A 29 8.81 -11.41 2.84
N SER A 30 8.15 -10.72 3.77
CA SER A 30 6.69 -10.83 3.90
C SER A 30 6.04 -10.60 2.54
N PRO A 31 5.10 -11.46 2.09
CA PRO A 31 4.37 -11.25 0.82
C PRO A 31 3.55 -9.93 0.85
N PHE A 32 3.38 -9.36 2.04
CA PHE A 32 2.70 -8.09 2.25
C PHE A 32 3.65 -6.88 2.26
N MET A 33 4.95 -7.04 2.05
CA MET A 33 5.93 -5.95 2.12
C MET A 33 5.54 -4.69 1.32
N PRO A 34 5.19 -4.74 0.02
CA PRO A 34 4.84 -3.53 -0.71
C PRO A 34 3.61 -2.83 -0.10
N TRP A 35 2.65 -3.59 0.42
CA TRP A 35 1.50 -3.06 1.13
C TRP A 35 1.85 -2.48 2.49
N GLN A 36 2.82 -3.07 3.20
CA GLN A 36 3.34 -2.54 4.46
C GLN A 36 4.06 -1.20 4.26
N GLU A 37 4.82 -1.04 3.17
CA GLU A 37 5.43 0.24 2.78
C GLU A 37 4.36 1.30 2.48
N ILE A 38 3.34 0.96 1.69
CA ILE A 38 2.21 1.86 1.38
C ILE A 38 1.49 2.30 2.66
N VAL A 39 1.13 1.35 3.53
CA VAL A 39 0.45 1.65 4.79
C VAL A 39 1.31 2.55 5.67
N ALA A 40 2.61 2.27 5.78
CA ALA A 40 3.52 3.12 6.55
C ALA A 40 3.58 4.55 5.99
N ALA A 41 3.67 4.72 4.67
CA ALA A 41 3.70 6.02 4.03
C ALA A 41 2.40 6.81 4.25
N LEU A 42 1.24 6.16 4.12
CA LEU A 42 -0.06 6.79 4.35
C LEU A 42 -0.28 7.16 5.82
N THR A 43 0.19 6.34 6.76
CA THR A 43 0.13 6.65 8.19
C THR A 43 1.03 7.84 8.54
N LEU A 44 2.25 7.92 7.98
CA LEU A 44 3.13 9.09 8.17
C LEU A 44 2.51 10.39 7.64
N ARG A 45 1.67 10.29 6.61
CA ARG A 45 0.94 11.42 6.02
C ARG A 45 -0.40 11.69 6.71
N ASN A 46 -0.73 10.94 7.77
CA ASN A 46 -2.00 11.03 8.49
C ASN A 46 -3.23 10.80 7.58
N GLN A 47 -3.08 9.99 6.53
CA GLN A 47 -4.13 9.62 5.57
C GLN A 47 -4.74 8.24 5.88
N LEU A 48 -4.14 7.50 6.82
CA LEU A 48 -4.59 6.17 7.21
C LEU A 48 -4.20 5.87 8.66
N ASP A 49 -5.15 5.39 9.46
CA ASP A 49 -4.89 4.90 10.81
C ASP A 49 -4.48 3.42 10.80
N ARG A 50 -3.22 3.16 11.15
CA ARG A 50 -2.66 1.80 11.20
C ARG A 50 -3.29 0.94 12.29
N ASN A 51 -3.89 1.53 13.32
CA ASN A 51 -4.58 0.77 14.36
C ASN A 51 -5.94 0.25 13.90
N SER A 52 -6.48 0.80 12.81
CA SER A 52 -7.73 0.34 12.20
C SER A 52 -7.55 -0.82 11.22
N LEU A 53 -6.30 -1.08 10.77
CA LEU A 53 -5.99 -2.17 9.85
C LEU A 53 -5.59 -3.45 10.59
N PRO A 54 -6.05 -4.62 10.13
CA PRO A 54 -5.66 -5.90 10.71
C PRO A 54 -4.23 -6.29 10.35
N GLU A 55 -3.62 -7.15 11.18
CA GLU A 55 -2.35 -7.81 10.84
C GLU A 55 -2.45 -8.56 9.50
N PRO A 56 -1.38 -8.60 8.67
CA PRO A 56 -0.03 -8.09 8.93
C PRO A 56 0.20 -6.64 8.47
N LEU A 57 -0.86 -5.90 8.12
CA LEU A 57 -0.74 -4.54 7.58
C LEU A 57 -0.84 -3.47 8.67
N GLY A 58 -1.63 -3.72 9.72
CA GLY A 58 -1.75 -2.85 10.88
C GLY A 58 -1.58 -3.58 12.21
N HIS A 59 -2.23 -3.05 13.25
CA HIS A 59 -2.17 -3.57 14.62
C HIS A 59 -3.52 -4.07 15.16
N ALA A 60 -4.57 -4.03 14.35
CA ALA A 60 -5.85 -4.62 14.72
C ALA A 60 -5.75 -6.17 14.69
N PRO A 61 -6.65 -6.88 15.39
CA PRO A 61 -6.63 -8.34 15.42
C PRO A 61 -6.58 -8.96 14.02
N PRO A 62 -5.96 -10.16 13.87
CA PRO A 62 -5.85 -10.83 12.59
C PRO A 62 -7.23 -11.02 11.92
N PRO A 63 -7.28 -10.91 10.58
CA PRO A 63 -8.52 -11.08 9.84
C PRO A 63 -8.95 -12.56 9.89
N GLN A 64 -10.26 -12.81 9.92
CA GLN A 64 -10.83 -14.15 9.92
C GLN A 64 -10.71 -14.82 8.54
N SER A 65 -10.46 -14.03 7.49
CA SER A 65 -10.26 -14.53 6.13
C SER A 65 -9.46 -13.53 5.28
N ALA A 66 -8.86 -14.01 4.19
CA ALA A 66 -8.23 -13.15 3.20
C ALA A 66 -9.24 -12.14 2.59
N TYR A 67 -10.49 -12.56 2.40
CA TYR A 67 -11.56 -11.68 1.93
C TYR A 67 -11.78 -10.51 2.90
N GLN A 68 -11.87 -10.79 4.21
CA GLN A 68 -12.01 -9.73 5.21
C GLN A 68 -10.83 -8.75 5.17
N LEU A 69 -9.59 -9.26 5.09
CA LEU A 69 -8.40 -8.43 4.95
C LEU A 69 -8.51 -7.49 3.75
N ILE A 70 -8.83 -8.04 2.57
CA ILE A 70 -8.97 -7.29 1.33
C ILE A 70 -10.05 -6.21 1.47
N GLN A 71 -11.21 -6.53 2.05
CA GLN A 71 -12.30 -5.58 2.23
C GLN A 71 -11.90 -4.44 3.18
N THR A 72 -11.28 -4.75 4.32
CA THR A 72 -10.87 -3.73 5.29
C THR A 72 -9.81 -2.79 4.71
N VAL A 73 -8.81 -3.32 4.01
CA VAL A 73 -7.76 -2.51 3.37
C VAL A 73 -8.35 -1.67 2.24
N THR A 74 -9.19 -2.26 1.40
CA THR A 74 -9.87 -1.55 0.30
C THR A 74 -10.70 -0.39 0.83
N ALA A 75 -11.47 -0.61 1.89
CA ALA A 75 -12.26 0.45 2.52
C ALA A 75 -11.39 1.59 3.07
N ALA A 76 -10.26 1.26 3.73
CA ALA A 76 -9.33 2.27 4.23
C ALA A 76 -8.68 3.09 3.10
N LEU A 77 -8.28 2.43 2.00
CA LEU A 77 -7.73 3.11 0.83
C LEU A 77 -8.77 4.00 0.14
N HIS A 78 -10.03 3.57 0.07
CA HIS A 78 -11.11 4.40 -0.44
C HIS A 78 -11.38 5.63 0.43
N ALA A 79 -11.34 5.49 1.76
CA ALA A 79 -11.47 6.62 2.66
C ALA A 79 -10.33 7.63 2.46
N ALA A 80 -9.08 7.16 2.40
CA ALA A 80 -7.93 8.00 2.10
C ALA A 80 -8.05 8.71 0.74
N ALA A 81 -8.48 7.98 -0.30
CA ALA A 81 -8.68 8.51 -1.65
C ALA A 81 -9.82 9.54 -1.75
N ALA A 82 -10.81 9.46 -0.86
CA ALA A 82 -11.91 10.40 -0.79
C ALA A 82 -11.48 11.76 -0.18
N GLU A 83 -10.49 11.75 0.71
CA GLU A 83 -9.91 12.97 1.29
C GLU A 83 -8.93 13.64 0.32
N GLN A 84 -8.06 12.85 -0.30
CA GLN A 84 -7.09 13.31 -1.29
C GLN A 84 -6.94 12.26 -2.38
N PRO A 85 -6.99 12.62 -3.69
CA PRO A 85 -6.75 11.66 -4.77
C PRO A 85 -5.47 10.87 -4.52
N LEU A 86 -5.53 9.55 -4.61
CA LEU A 86 -4.43 8.66 -4.20
C LEU A 86 -3.94 7.85 -5.40
N VAL A 87 -2.62 7.87 -5.62
CA VAL A 87 -1.92 7.03 -6.59
C VAL A 87 -1.02 6.06 -5.83
N LEU A 88 -1.26 4.77 -6.04
CA LEU A 88 -0.44 3.68 -5.51
C LEU A 88 0.44 3.14 -6.64
N LEU A 89 1.76 3.12 -6.43
CA LEU A 89 2.69 2.41 -7.29
C LEU A 89 3.14 1.12 -6.59
N LEU A 90 3.05 0.00 -7.30
CA LEU A 90 3.64 -1.27 -6.86
C LEU A 90 4.76 -1.61 -7.84
N ASP A 91 5.99 -1.68 -7.36
CA ASP A 91 7.16 -1.93 -8.19
C ASP A 91 7.68 -3.37 -8.01
N ASP A 92 8.23 -3.92 -9.10
CA ASP A 92 8.87 -5.24 -9.14
C ASP A 92 8.02 -6.41 -8.59
N LEU A 93 6.71 -6.40 -8.86
CA LEU A 93 5.74 -7.43 -8.40
C LEU A 93 6.09 -8.88 -8.76
N HIS A 94 6.98 -9.10 -9.73
CA HIS A 94 7.45 -10.44 -10.09
C HIS A 94 8.13 -11.17 -8.91
N TRP A 95 8.62 -10.46 -7.90
CA TRP A 95 9.14 -11.06 -6.66
C TRP A 95 8.04 -11.42 -5.63
N ALA A 96 6.82 -10.91 -5.79
CA ALA A 96 5.70 -11.25 -4.90
C ALA A 96 4.97 -12.53 -5.33
N ASP A 97 5.19 -12.98 -6.57
CA ASP A 97 4.66 -14.24 -7.09
C ASP A 97 5.68 -15.35 -6.81
N GLN A 98 5.35 -16.25 -5.88
CA GLN A 98 6.07 -17.52 -5.79
C GLN A 98 5.31 -18.52 -6.65
N ASP A 99 6.03 -19.23 -7.53
CA ASP A 99 5.47 -20.23 -8.45
C ASP A 99 4.35 -21.04 -7.77
N SER A 100 3.14 -20.96 -8.34
CA SER A 100 1.91 -21.60 -7.85
C SER A 100 1.99 -23.12 -7.78
#